data_AF-A0A2S1QEC2-F1
#
_entry.id   AF-A0A2S1QEC2-F1
#
_cell.length_a   1.000
_cell.length_b   1.000
_cell.length_c   1.000
_cell.angle_alpha   90.00
_cell.angle_beta   90.00
_cell.angle_gamma   90.00
#
_symmetry.space_group_name_H-M   'P 1'
#
loop_
_entity.id
_entity.type
_entity.pdbx_description
1 polymer ?
#
loop_
_entity_poly.entity_id
_entity_poly.type
_entity_poly.pdbx_seq_one_letter_code
_entity_poly.pdbx_strand_id
1 'polypeptide(L)'
;MKKETVNIILTIVALIPMTYFMVLSIYALANLLSKFDVDDTLILISITFGILGYVGLLMNLKQSKNKNVEFINLTFLSIGIIGFVLFNSIQGGTKAWKWVIMIEEPDEWLMFVGPILITMYLSIIKGKRLITKN
;
A
#
# COMPACT_ATOMS: atom_id res chain seq x y z
N MET A 1 14.27 19.87 -8.59
CA MET A 1 14.69 18.55 -8.06
C MET A 1 14.43 17.49 -9.14
N LYS A 2 15.33 16.52 -9.38
CA LYS A 2 15.11 15.49 -10.42
C LYS A 2 13.89 14.62 -10.06
N LYS A 3 13.11 14.19 -11.05
CA LYS A 3 11.89 13.37 -10.84
C LYS A 3 12.18 12.09 -10.04
N GLU A 4 13.33 11.48 -10.26
CA GLU A 4 13.78 10.31 -9.50
C GLU A 4 13.95 10.63 -8.01
N THR A 5 14.54 11.78 -7.67
CA THR A 5 14.71 12.24 -6.28
C THR A 5 13.37 12.47 -5.60
N VAL A 6 12.40 13.09 -6.29
CA VAL A 6 11.04 13.28 -5.77
C VAL A 6 10.39 11.94 -5.46
N ASN A 7 10.48 10.97 -6.38
CA ASN A 7 9.90 9.64 -6.17
C ASN A 7 10.53 8.92 -4.97
N ILE A 8 11.83 9.04 -4.76
CA ILE A 8 12.53 8.46 -3.61
C ILE A 8 12.03 9.10 -2.32
N ILE A 9 11.97 10.44 -2.25
CA ILE A 9 11.48 11.15 -1.06
C ILE A 9 10.05 10.75 -0.73
N LEU A 10 9.16 10.74 -1.72
CA LEU A 10 7.77 10.29 -1.53
C LEU A 10 7.71 8.84 -1.04
N THR A 11 8.56 7.96 -1.57
CA THR A 11 8.63 6.56 -1.11
C THR A 11 9.03 6.49 0.36
N ILE A 12 10.03 7.28 0.78
CA ILE A 12 10.47 7.33 2.19
C ILE A 12 9.34 7.85 3.09
N VAL A 13 8.67 8.94 2.67
CA VAL A 13 7.54 9.52 3.41
C VAL A 13 6.40 8.50 3.58
N ALA A 14 6.08 7.73 2.54
CA ALA A 14 5.07 6.67 2.64
C ALA A 14 5.55 5.49 3.50
N LEU A 15 6.84 5.13 3.42
CA LEU A 15 7.38 3.98 4.16
C LEU A 15 7.30 4.17 5.67
N ILE A 16 7.54 5.38 6.20
CA ILE A 16 7.56 5.64 7.65
C ILE A 16 6.28 5.14 8.35
N PRO A 17 5.07 5.64 8.03
CA PRO A 17 3.83 5.14 8.62
C PRO A 17 3.52 3.70 8.18
N MET A 18 3.88 3.30 6.95
CA MET A 18 3.64 1.94 6.48
C MET A 18 4.49 0.89 7.20
N THR A 19 5.66 1.24 7.73
CA THR A 19 6.45 0.34 8.59
C THR A 19 5.72 0.05 9.89
N TYR A 20 5.06 1.05 10.49
CA TYR A 20 4.22 0.83 11.66
C TYR A 20 3.05 -0.12 11.31
N PHE A 21 2.33 0.14 10.21
CA PHE A 21 1.26 -0.77 9.76
C PHE A 21 1.76 -2.16 9.39
N MET A 22 2.99 -2.29 8.88
CA MET A 22 3.58 -3.58 8.59
C MET A 22 3.78 -4.42 9.86
N VAL A 23 4.25 -3.80 10.94
CA VAL A 23 4.39 -4.49 12.25
C VAL A 23 3.02 -4.94 12.77
N LEU A 24 2.02 -4.06 12.72
CA LEU A 24 0.65 -4.41 13.10
C LEU A 24 0.08 -5.52 12.21
N SER A 25 0.36 -5.47 10.91
CA SER A 25 -0.09 -6.48 9.94
C SER A 25 0.51 -7.85 10.23
N ILE A 26 1.80 -7.93 10.56
CA ILE A 26 2.44 -9.19 10.96
C ILE A 26 1.82 -9.74 12.24
N TYR A 27 1.59 -8.88 13.23
CA TYR A 27 0.98 -9.27 14.50
C TYR A 27 -0.45 -9.79 14.28
N ALA A 28 -1.26 -9.06 13.50
CA ALA A 28 -2.62 -9.47 13.14
C ALA A 28 -2.62 -10.78 12.35
N LEU A 29 -1.71 -10.95 11.40
CA LEU A 29 -1.56 -12.17 10.62
C LEU A 29 -1.25 -13.38 11.52
N ALA A 30 -0.30 -13.24 12.46
CA ALA A 30 0.04 -14.31 13.40
C ALA A 30 -1.16 -14.71 14.27
N ASN A 31 -1.92 -13.72 14.76
CA ASN A 31 -3.12 -13.97 15.56
C ASN A 31 -4.21 -14.68 14.75
N LEU A 32 -4.52 -14.19 13.55
CA LEU A 32 -5.53 -14.79 12.67
C LEU A 32 -5.16 -16.23 12.28
N LEU A 33 -3.90 -16.48 11.94
CA LEU A 33 -3.46 -17.84 11.60
C LEU A 33 -3.50 -18.79 12.79
N SER A 34 -3.30 -18.29 14.02
CA SER A 34 -3.36 -19.12 15.23
C SER A 34 -4.77 -19.58 15.60
N LYS A 35 -5.80 -18.85 15.15
CA LYS A 35 -7.22 -19.10 15.44
C LYS A 35 -8.04 -18.94 14.16
N PHE A 36 -7.59 -19.57 13.08
CA PHE A 36 -8.14 -19.33 11.75
C PHE A 36 -9.60 -19.77 11.65
N ASP A 37 -10.47 -18.84 11.28
CA ASP A 37 -11.84 -19.07 10.81
C ASP A 37 -11.92 -18.78 9.31
N VAL A 38 -12.73 -19.56 8.59
CA VAL A 38 -12.98 -19.34 7.15
C VAL A 38 -13.60 -17.97 6.92
N ASP A 39 -14.41 -17.47 7.86
CA ASP A 39 -15.01 -16.13 7.79
C ASP A 39 -13.94 -15.01 7.79
N ASP A 40 -12.75 -15.26 8.33
CA ASP A 40 -11.64 -14.31 8.36
C ASP A 40 -10.80 -14.29 7.07
N THR A 41 -11.12 -15.15 6.09
CA THR A 41 -10.31 -15.32 4.86
C THR A 41 -10.10 -13.99 4.12
N LEU A 42 -11.14 -13.17 3.98
CA LEU A 42 -11.03 -11.90 3.27
C LEU A 42 -10.17 -10.89 4.02
N ILE A 43 -10.21 -10.90 5.36
CA ILE A 43 -9.36 -10.06 6.21
C ILE A 43 -7.90 -10.51 6.05
N LEU A 44 -7.65 -11.82 6.12
CA LEU A 44 -6.33 -12.41 5.90
C LEU A 44 -5.73 -12.01 4.54
N ILE A 45 -6.53 -12.09 3.48
CA ILE A 45 -6.13 -11.67 2.12
C ILE A 45 -5.79 -10.18 2.12
N SER A 46 -6.64 -9.32 2.71
CA SER A 46 -6.42 -7.88 2.73
C SER A 46 -5.12 -7.48 3.45
N ILE A 47 -4.82 -8.13 4.58
CA ILE A 47 -3.57 -7.92 5.33
C ILE A 47 -2.37 -8.39 4.50
N THR A 48 -2.46 -9.58 3.91
CA THR A 48 -1.39 -10.14 3.05
C THR A 48 -1.11 -9.20 1.87
N PHE A 49 -2.15 -8.64 1.27
CA PHE A 49 -2.00 -7.67 0.18
C PHE A 49 -1.33 -6.37 0.66
N GLY A 50 -1.68 -5.87 1.85
CA GLY A 50 -1.00 -4.74 2.47
C GLY A 50 0.51 -4.99 2.67
N ILE A 51 0.89 -6.18 3.14
CA ILE A 51 2.29 -6.60 3.28
C ILE A 51 3.02 -6.59 1.92
N LEU A 52 2.40 -7.15 0.88
CA LEU A 52 2.97 -7.11 -0.47
C LEU A 52 3.12 -5.68 -1.00
N GLY A 53 2.16 -4.80 -0.70
CA GLY A 53 2.24 -3.36 -0.97
C GLY A 53 3.46 -2.70 -0.35
N TYR A 54 3.74 -3.00 0.92
CA TYR A 54 4.93 -2.53 1.62
C TYR A 54 6.22 -3.02 0.95
N VAL A 55 6.28 -4.29 0.54
CA VAL A 55 7.41 -4.81 -0.24
C VAL A 55 7.56 -4.05 -1.56
N GLY A 56 6.46 -3.71 -2.23
CA GLY A 56 6.45 -2.86 -3.43
C GLY A 56 7.10 -1.50 -3.20
N LEU A 57 6.80 -0.84 -2.07
CA LEU A 57 7.42 0.43 -1.68
C LEU A 57 8.93 0.28 -1.44
N LEU A 58 9.36 -0.77 -0.74
CA LEU A 58 10.78 -1.07 -0.55
C LEU A 58 11.50 -1.31 -1.89
N MET A 59 10.89 -2.07 -2.79
CA MET A 59 11.42 -2.25 -4.15
C MET A 59 11.51 -0.92 -4.91
N ASN A 60 10.64 0.05 -4.62
CA ASN A 60 10.64 1.33 -5.32
C ASN A 60 11.84 2.20 -4.94
N LEU A 61 12.42 2.04 -3.75
CA LEU A 61 13.65 2.75 -3.36
C LEU A 61 14.83 2.46 -4.31
N LYS A 62 14.91 1.24 -4.85
CA LYS A 62 15.99 0.82 -5.75
C LYS A 62 15.95 1.49 -7.13
N GLN A 63 14.83 2.10 -7.53
CA GLN A 63 14.62 2.74 -8.84
C GLN A 63 15.13 1.92 -10.04
N SER A 64 14.97 0.58 -9.98
CA SER A 64 15.43 -0.31 -11.05
C SER A 64 14.79 0.07 -12.39
N LYS A 65 15.61 0.11 -13.44
CA LYS A 65 15.18 0.38 -14.83
C LYS A 65 14.86 -0.90 -15.60
N ASN A 66 15.02 -2.07 -14.99
CA ASN A 66 14.70 -3.36 -15.60
C ASN A 66 13.17 -3.50 -15.70
N LYS A 67 12.67 -3.73 -16.92
CA LYS A 67 11.23 -3.82 -17.23
C LYS A 67 10.50 -4.85 -16.37
N ASN A 68 11.08 -6.04 -16.16
CA ASN A 68 10.45 -7.09 -15.37
C ASN A 68 10.36 -6.70 -13.89
N VAL A 69 11.40 -6.07 -13.35
CA VAL A 69 11.42 -5.58 -11.96
C VAL A 69 10.45 -4.41 -11.78
N GLU A 70 10.37 -3.51 -12.76
CA GLU A 70 9.39 -2.41 -12.78
C GLU A 70 7.95 -2.95 -12.79
N PHE A 71 7.68 -4.00 -13.58
CA PHE A 71 6.37 -4.65 -13.64
C PHE A 71 6.00 -5.34 -12.31
N ILE A 72 6.89 -6.16 -11.75
CA ILE A 72 6.66 -6.82 -10.44
C ILE A 72 6.40 -5.78 -9.35
N ASN A 73 7.20 -4.70 -9.34
CA ASN A 73 7.01 -3.61 -8.39
C ASN A 73 5.64 -2.94 -8.55
N LEU A 74 5.23 -2.63 -9.79
CA LEU A 74 3.90 -2.08 -10.06
C LEU A 74 2.80 -3.02 -9.55
N THR A 75 2.92 -4.32 -9.80
CA THR A 75 1.98 -5.34 -9.30
C THR A 75 1.89 -5.30 -7.79
N PHE A 76 3.00 -5.26 -7.07
CA PHE A 76 3.02 -5.22 -5.61
C PHE A 76 2.38 -3.95 -5.06
N LEU A 77 2.71 -2.78 -5.61
CA LEU A 77 2.08 -1.51 -5.20
C LEU A 77 0.57 -1.54 -5.46
N SER A 78 0.14 -2.11 -6.59
CA SER A 78 -1.28 -2.21 -6.97
C SER A 78 -2.03 -3.16 -6.04
N ILE A 79 -1.45 -4.32 -5.72
CA ILE A 79 -1.99 -5.26 -4.74
C ILE A 79 -2.12 -4.59 -3.36
N GLY A 80 -1.13 -3.80 -2.95
CA GLY A 80 -1.20 -3.02 -1.70
C GLY A 80 -2.39 -2.06 -1.64
N ILE A 81 -2.64 -1.33 -2.72
CA ILE A 81 -3.80 -0.43 -2.84
C ILE A 81 -5.11 -1.24 -2.74
N ILE A 82 -5.20 -2.37 -3.44
CA ILE A 82 -6.37 -3.26 -3.37
C ILE A 82 -6.56 -3.79 -1.94
N GLY A 83 -5.48 -4.18 -1.26
CA GLY A 83 -5.51 -4.62 0.13
C GLY A 83 -6.11 -3.58 1.07
N PHE A 84 -5.70 -2.31 0.94
CA PHE A 84 -6.28 -1.20 1.70
C PHE A 84 -7.77 -1.01 1.45
N VAL A 85 -8.20 -1.05 0.18
CA VAL A 85 -9.62 -0.92 -0.21
C VAL A 85 -10.45 -2.06 0.37
N LEU A 86 -9.96 -3.29 0.26
CA LEU A 86 -10.63 -4.48 0.83
C LEU A 86 -10.75 -4.36 2.34
N PHE A 87 -9.65 -4.07 3.04
CA PHE A 87 -9.63 -3.98 4.51
C PHE A 87 -10.66 -2.96 5.02
N ASN A 88 -10.65 -1.74 4.48
CA ASN A 88 -11.59 -0.69 4.89
C ASN A 88 -13.03 -1.03 4.55
N SER A 89 -13.28 -1.74 3.45
CA SER A 89 -14.63 -2.16 3.07
C SER A 89 -15.18 -3.26 3.96
N ILE A 90 -14.34 -4.20 4.40
CA ILE A 90 -14.74 -5.36 5.19
C ILE A 90 -14.83 -5.01 6.68
N GLN A 91 -13.77 -4.43 7.24
CA GLN A 91 -13.69 -4.14 8.68
C GLN A 91 -14.37 -2.81 9.04
N GLY A 92 -14.18 -1.79 8.20
CA GLY A 92 -14.67 -0.44 8.49
C GLY A 92 -16.04 -0.13 7.89
N GLY A 93 -16.42 -0.83 6.82
CA GLY A 93 -17.67 -0.62 6.10
C GLY A 93 -17.88 0.82 5.66
N THR A 94 -19.14 1.27 5.66
CA THR A 94 -19.52 2.62 5.23
C THR A 94 -18.94 3.73 6.11
N LYS A 95 -18.71 3.46 7.40
CA LYS A 95 -18.13 4.43 8.33
C LYS A 95 -16.67 4.74 7.99
N ALA A 96 -15.85 3.72 7.71
CA ALA A 96 -14.48 3.96 7.28
C ALA A 96 -14.42 4.73 5.96
N TRP A 97 -15.27 4.40 4.99
CA TRP A 97 -15.33 5.16 3.75
C TRP A 97 -15.77 6.61 3.94
N LYS A 98 -16.72 6.87 4.85
CA LYS A 98 -17.08 8.25 5.22
C LYS A 98 -15.89 8.98 5.82
N TRP A 99 -15.19 8.36 6.77
CA TRP A 99 -13.99 8.92 7.40
C TRP A 99 -12.89 9.23 6.35
N VAL A 100 -12.65 8.31 5.41
CA VAL A 100 -11.69 8.50 4.31
C VAL A 100 -12.10 9.64 3.37
N ILE A 101 -13.37 9.71 2.95
CA ILE A 101 -13.83 10.68 1.95
C ILE A 101 -13.99 12.08 2.56
N MET A 102 -14.50 12.16 3.78
CA MET A 102 -14.74 13.43 4.47
C MET A 102 -13.51 13.98 5.18
N ILE A 103 -12.41 13.22 5.23
CA ILE A 103 -11.16 13.61 5.93
C ILE A 103 -11.49 13.95 7.39
N GLU A 104 -12.21 13.04 8.04
CA GLU A 104 -12.41 13.11 9.49
C GLU A 104 -11.04 12.84 10.16
N GLU A 105 -10.72 13.55 11.25
CA GLU A 105 -9.43 13.47 11.97
C GLU A 105 -8.21 13.62 11.03
N PRO A 106 -7.94 14.84 10.50
CA PRO A 106 -7.00 15.05 9.41
C PRO A 106 -5.56 14.56 9.66
N ASP A 107 -5.11 14.58 10.91
CA ASP A 107 -3.81 14.08 11.34
C ASP A 107 -3.72 12.56 11.27
N GLU A 108 -4.74 11.85 11.76
CA GLU A 108 -4.85 10.40 11.59
C GLU A 108 -5.01 10.07 10.10
N TRP A 109 -5.93 10.74 9.41
CA TRP A 109 -6.16 10.57 7.98
C TRP A 109 -4.86 10.66 7.17
N LEU A 110 -4.01 11.64 7.46
CA LEU A 110 -2.72 11.79 6.77
C LEU A 110 -1.81 10.58 7.02
N MET A 111 -1.84 10.01 8.22
CA MET A 111 -1.04 8.84 8.58
C MET A 111 -1.54 7.56 7.89
N PHE A 112 -2.86 7.36 7.78
CA PHE A 112 -3.44 6.14 7.21
C PHE A 112 -3.66 6.20 5.69
N VAL A 113 -4.18 7.32 5.17
CA VAL A 113 -4.57 7.49 3.76
C VAL A 113 -3.47 8.13 2.93
N GLY A 114 -2.69 9.05 3.51
CA GLY A 114 -1.57 9.71 2.83
C GLY A 114 -0.59 8.74 2.14
N PRO A 115 -0.10 7.68 2.82
CA PRO A 115 0.80 6.71 2.20
C PRO A 115 0.18 5.95 1.03
N ILE A 116 -1.13 5.70 1.07
CA ILE A 116 -1.86 5.03 0.00
C ILE A 116 -1.97 5.95 -1.22
N LEU A 117 -2.25 7.24 -1.02
CA LEU A 117 -2.26 8.22 -2.12
C LEU A 117 -0.88 8.35 -2.78
N ILE A 118 0.18 8.36 -1.99
CA ILE A 118 1.55 8.33 -2.51
C ILE A 118 1.80 7.03 -3.30
N THR A 119 1.36 5.90 -2.78
CA THR A 119 1.48 4.59 -3.45
C THR A 119 0.75 4.60 -4.80
N MET A 120 -0.46 5.15 -4.87
CA MET A 120 -1.21 5.34 -6.12
C MET A 120 -0.43 6.20 -7.13
N TYR A 121 0.09 7.34 -6.69
CA TYR A 121 0.92 8.20 -7.53
C TYR A 121 2.15 7.47 -8.11
N LEU A 122 2.86 6.73 -7.26
CA LEU A 122 4.04 5.95 -7.67
C LEU A 122 3.68 4.84 -8.66
N SER A 123 2.55 4.16 -8.47
CA SER A 123 2.00 3.17 -9.40
C SER A 123 1.72 3.78 -10.77
N ILE A 124 1.05 4.93 -10.83
CA ILE A 124 0.74 5.63 -12.09
C ILE A 124 2.03 5.98 -12.84
N ILE A 125 3.04 6.49 -12.14
CA ILE A 125 4.34 6.83 -12.76
C ILE A 125 5.04 5.59 -13.32
N LYS A 126 4.98 4.45 -12.62
CA LYS A 126 5.54 3.19 -13.12
C LYS A 126 4.77 2.66 -14.32
N GLY A 127 3.44 2.64 -14.25
CA GLY A 127 2.60 2.26 -15.37
C GLY A 127 2.92 3.07 -16.63
N LYS A 128 3.04 4.40 -16.49
CA LYS A 128 3.46 5.27 -17.60
C LYS A 128 4.84 4.88 -18.14
N ARG A 129 5.83 4.66 -17.28
CA ARG A 129 7.19 4.25 -17.71
C ARG A 129 7.18 2.93 -18.49
N LEU A 130 6.39 1.95 -18.06
CA LEU A 130 6.30 0.64 -18.71
C LEU A 130 5.63 0.71 -20.09
N ILE A 131 4.70 1.63 -20.28
CA ILE A 131 4.02 1.86 -21.57
C ILE A 131 4.93 2.63 -22.53
N THR A 132 5.59 3.71 -22.06
CA THR A 132 6.37 4.62 -22.92
C THR A 132 7.78 4.10 -23.26
N LYS A 133 8.29 3.06 -22.58
CA LYS A 133 9.58 2.41 -22.89
C LYS A 133 9.46 1.24 -23.88
N ASN A 134 8.27 1.02 -24.46
CA ASN A 134 8.09 0.18 -25.65
C ASN A 134 7.90 1.08 -26.87
#